data_AF-A0A2V7RB74-F1
#
_entry.id   AF-A0A2V7RB74-F1
#
_cell.length_a   1.000
_cell.length_b   1.000
_cell.length_c   1.000
_cell.angle_alpha   90.00
_cell.angle_beta   90.00
_cell.angle_gamma   90.00
#
_symmetry.space_group_name_H-M   'P 1'
#
loop_
_entity.id
_entity.type
_entity.pdbx_description
1 polymer ?
#
loop_
_entity_poly.entity_id
_entity_poly.type
_entity_poly.pdbx_seq_one_letter_code
_entity_poly.pdbx_strand_id
1 'polypeptide(L)'
;MNPSVDALRATFGTAIGRALESCGDTIVYVARDALLDVMAWLRDTPEQAYDYLVDVTAVEYRDRERPLEVVYGLRSLARRADLRVKVELDPQGDLTVNSVVPVWRGADWLEREAYDMFGITFQGHPDLRRILMWETYTEGFPLRKDFPLRGRFSRAEQVRQALAAHPEAHYSMEELSIAEAYEELPADMKERLRRGEHGKLPDSE
;
A
#
# COMPACT_ATOMS: atom_id res chain seq x y z
N MET A 1 11.04 -21.66 -16.44
CA MET A 1 10.54 -20.34 -16.87
C MET A 1 9.04 -20.32 -17.05
N ASN A 2 8.36 -19.54 -16.20
CA ASN A 2 6.96 -19.23 -16.38
C ASN A 2 6.79 -18.55 -17.76
N PRO A 3 5.96 -19.09 -18.67
CA PRO A 3 5.85 -18.58 -20.06
C PRO A 3 5.37 -17.12 -20.13
N SER A 4 4.80 -16.60 -19.04
CA SER A 4 4.39 -15.21 -18.93
C SER A 4 5.55 -14.22 -19.10
N VAL A 5 6.80 -14.60 -18.77
CA VAL A 5 7.97 -13.70 -18.88
C VAL A 5 8.28 -13.34 -20.33
N ASP A 6 8.25 -14.33 -21.23
CA ASP A 6 8.53 -14.11 -22.65
C ASP A 6 7.41 -13.28 -23.29
N ALA A 7 6.16 -13.54 -22.93
CA ALA A 7 5.01 -12.76 -23.39
C ALA A 7 5.04 -11.31 -22.88
N LEU A 8 5.45 -11.09 -21.63
CA LEU A 8 5.65 -9.75 -21.07
C LEU A 8 6.72 -8.99 -21.85
N ARG A 9 7.88 -9.62 -22.12
CA ARG A 9 8.97 -8.99 -22.89
C ARG A 9 8.56 -8.67 -24.32
N ALA A 10 7.80 -9.55 -24.97
CA ALA A 10 7.30 -9.32 -26.32
C ALA A 10 6.33 -8.13 -26.38
N THR A 11 5.53 -7.91 -25.33
CA THR A 11 4.48 -6.87 -25.30
C THR A 11 5.01 -5.53 -24.82
N PHE A 12 5.80 -5.51 -23.75
CA PHE A 12 6.23 -4.30 -23.05
C PHE A 12 7.71 -3.93 -23.25
N GLY A 13 8.48 -4.79 -23.94
CA GLY A 13 9.85 -4.50 -24.36
C GLY A 13 10.74 -4.06 -23.20
N THR A 14 11.26 -2.84 -23.30
CA THR A 14 12.22 -2.25 -22.35
C THR A 14 11.62 -1.90 -20.98
N ALA A 15 10.29 -1.88 -20.85
CA ALA A 15 9.65 -1.70 -19.54
C ALA A 15 9.81 -2.92 -18.63
N ILE A 16 10.12 -4.09 -19.21
CA ILE A 16 10.44 -5.30 -18.45
C ILE A 16 11.94 -5.38 -18.27
N GLY A 17 12.38 -5.28 -17.02
CA GLY A 17 13.79 -5.41 -16.65
C GLY A 17 14.23 -6.87 -16.57
N ARG A 18 14.96 -7.18 -15.51
CA ARG A 18 15.46 -8.54 -15.27
C ARG A 18 14.31 -9.48 -14.85
N ALA A 19 14.45 -10.75 -15.21
CA ALA A 19 13.60 -11.83 -14.75
C ALA A 19 14.48 -12.87 -14.05
N LEU A 20 14.04 -13.36 -12.90
CA LEU A 20 14.76 -14.32 -12.08
C LEU A 20 13.87 -15.51 -11.76
N GLU A 21 14.47 -16.69 -11.67
CA GLU A 21 13.82 -17.86 -11.08
C GLU A 21 14.57 -18.22 -9.81
N SER A 22 13.83 -18.30 -8.70
CA SER A 22 14.40 -18.66 -7.41
C SER A 22 13.44 -19.55 -6.65
N CYS A 23 13.90 -20.72 -6.22
CA CYS A 23 13.11 -21.66 -5.42
C CYS A 23 11.73 -22.02 -6.00
N GLY A 24 11.57 -21.99 -7.33
CA GLY A 24 10.31 -22.25 -8.02
C GLY A 24 9.45 -21.01 -8.27
N ASP A 25 9.80 -19.85 -7.68
CA ASP A 25 9.14 -18.59 -7.94
C ASP A 25 9.75 -17.90 -9.16
N THR A 26 8.89 -17.37 -10.04
CA THR A 26 9.31 -16.45 -11.11
C THR A 26 9.13 -15.01 -10.65
N ILE A 27 10.19 -14.23 -10.73
CA ILE A 27 10.23 -12.82 -10.34
C ILE A 27 10.52 -11.99 -11.58
N VAL A 28 9.71 -10.97 -11.86
CA VAL A 28 9.92 -10.03 -12.96
C VAL A 28 10.00 -8.61 -12.44
N TYR A 29 11.00 -7.86 -12.92
CA TYR A 29 11.17 -6.45 -12.59
C TYR A 29 10.50 -5.59 -13.66
N VAL A 30 9.72 -4.61 -13.24
CA VAL A 30 8.94 -3.74 -14.12
C VAL A 30 9.26 -2.29 -13.82
N ALA A 31 9.37 -1.48 -14.87
CA ALA A 31 9.53 -0.05 -14.75
C ALA A 31 8.30 0.58 -14.07
N ARG A 32 8.52 1.47 -13.11
CA ARG A 32 7.45 2.07 -12.29
C ARG A 32 6.32 2.68 -13.13
N ASP A 33 6.67 3.34 -14.24
CA ASP A 33 5.72 4.07 -15.08
C ASP A 33 4.80 3.12 -15.88
N ALA A 34 5.26 1.91 -16.15
CA ALA A 34 4.52 0.88 -16.89
C ALA A 34 3.77 -0.11 -15.99
N LEU A 35 3.89 0.03 -14.66
CA LEU A 35 3.34 -0.93 -13.70
C LEU A 35 1.85 -1.18 -13.94
N LEU A 36 1.03 -0.13 -13.99
CA LEU A 36 -0.43 -0.27 -14.09
C LEU A 36 -0.84 -0.99 -15.37
N ASP A 37 -0.24 -0.63 -16.51
CA ASP A 37 -0.55 -1.25 -17.80
C ASP A 37 -0.13 -2.73 -17.83
N VAL A 38 1.04 -3.05 -17.27
CA VAL A 38 1.51 -4.44 -17.14
C VAL A 38 0.58 -5.25 -16.25
N MET A 39 0.16 -4.69 -15.12
CA MET A 39 -0.73 -5.35 -14.17
C MET A 39 -2.12 -5.59 -14.76
N ALA A 40 -2.68 -4.60 -15.46
CA ALA A 40 -3.94 -4.75 -16.19
C ALA A 40 -3.84 -5.83 -17.26
N TRP A 41 -2.76 -5.83 -18.06
CA TRP A 41 -2.54 -6.85 -19.09
C TRP A 41 -2.39 -8.25 -18.51
N LEU A 42 -1.68 -8.41 -17.38
CA LEU A 42 -1.52 -9.70 -16.69
C LEU A 42 -2.86 -10.27 -16.19
N ARG A 43 -3.77 -9.40 -15.74
CA ARG A 43 -5.13 -9.79 -15.32
C ARG A 43 -6.01 -10.11 -16.53
N ASP A 44 -6.05 -9.22 -17.52
CA ASP A 44 -7.07 -9.21 -18.58
C ASP A 44 -6.74 -10.11 -19.77
N THR A 45 -5.47 -10.44 -19.98
CA THR A 45 -5.07 -11.33 -21.08
C THR A 45 -5.44 -12.78 -20.73
N PRO A 46 -6.31 -13.45 -21.51
CA PRO A 46 -6.79 -14.79 -21.19
C PRO A 46 -5.69 -15.84 -21.04
N GLU A 47 -4.61 -15.73 -21.83
CA GLU A 47 -3.48 -16.64 -21.75
C GLU A 47 -2.66 -16.44 -20.47
N GLN A 48 -2.76 -15.28 -19.81
CA GLN A 48 -2.07 -14.95 -18.56
C GLN A 48 -2.95 -15.19 -17.33
N ALA A 49 -4.12 -14.55 -17.32
CA ALA A 49 -5.19 -14.72 -16.35
C ALA A 49 -4.70 -14.73 -14.89
N TYR A 50 -3.93 -13.72 -14.48
CA TYR A 50 -3.57 -13.51 -13.07
C TYR A 50 -4.73 -12.85 -12.33
N ASP A 51 -5.75 -13.65 -12.03
CA ASP A 51 -7.02 -13.22 -11.47
C ASP A 51 -6.99 -12.98 -9.96
N TYR A 52 -5.93 -13.44 -9.28
CA TYR A 52 -5.80 -13.32 -7.82
C TYR A 52 -4.53 -12.55 -7.40
N LEU A 53 -4.73 -11.43 -6.70
CA LEU A 53 -3.68 -10.69 -6.00
C LEU A 53 -3.48 -11.33 -4.61
N VAL A 54 -2.30 -11.88 -4.38
CA VAL A 54 -1.92 -12.55 -3.13
C VAL A 54 -1.50 -11.54 -2.08
N ASP A 55 -0.59 -10.63 -2.44
CA ASP A 55 -0.01 -9.65 -1.53
C ASP A 55 0.54 -8.44 -2.29
N VAL A 56 0.60 -7.30 -1.59
CA VAL A 56 1.39 -6.12 -1.96
C VAL A 56 2.19 -5.75 -0.73
N THR A 57 3.51 -5.70 -0.87
CA THR A 57 4.40 -5.37 0.24
C THR A 57 5.61 -4.59 -0.28
N ALA A 58 6.46 -4.14 0.62
CA ALA A 58 7.70 -3.48 0.27
C ALA A 58 8.89 -4.03 1.06
N VAL A 59 10.06 -3.94 0.45
CA VAL A 59 11.32 -4.43 1.01
C VAL A 59 12.36 -3.33 0.88
N GLU A 60 12.81 -2.81 2.01
CA GLU A 60 13.99 -1.95 2.08
C GLU A 60 15.18 -2.75 2.62
N TYR A 61 16.31 -2.63 1.93
CA TYR A 61 17.57 -3.25 2.32
C TYR A 61 18.37 -2.31 3.23
N ARG A 62 19.19 -2.86 4.12
CA ARG A 62 20.07 -2.06 5.00
C ARG A 62 21.13 -1.30 4.19
N ASP A 63 21.55 -1.88 3.07
CA ASP A 63 22.45 -1.24 2.14
C ASP A 63 21.72 -0.13 1.39
N ARG A 64 22.20 1.10 1.56
CA ARG A 64 21.57 2.32 1.02
C ARG A 64 21.70 2.43 -0.50
N GLU A 65 22.63 1.70 -1.11
CA GLU A 65 22.79 1.66 -2.56
C GLU A 65 21.74 0.75 -3.22
N ARG A 66 21.06 -0.11 -2.44
CA ARG A 66 20.03 -1.00 -2.96
C ARG A 66 18.69 -0.27 -3.01
N PRO A 67 17.91 -0.48 -4.09
CA PRO A 67 16.59 0.12 -4.20
C PRO A 67 15.64 -0.43 -3.14
N LEU A 68 14.65 0.38 -2.79
CA LEU A 68 13.46 -0.09 -2.11
C LEU A 68 12.62 -0.83 -3.17
N GLU A 69 12.21 -2.06 -2.88
CA GLU A 69 11.42 -2.86 -3.81
C GLU A 69 9.96 -2.86 -3.36
N VAL A 70 9.03 -2.46 -4.22
CA VAL A 70 7.60 -2.79 -4.07
C VAL A 70 7.36 -4.13 -4.73
N VAL A 71 6.73 -5.05 -4.01
CA VAL A 71 6.57 -6.45 -4.40
C VAL A 71 5.09 -6.77 -4.47
N TYR A 72 4.67 -7.34 -5.60
CA TYR A 72 3.32 -7.80 -5.83
C TYR A 72 3.34 -9.31 -6.06
N GLY A 73 2.62 -10.05 -5.23
CA GLY A 73 2.38 -11.48 -5.42
C GLY A 73 1.12 -11.73 -6.24
N LEU A 74 1.25 -12.33 -7.41
CA LEU A 74 0.13 -12.66 -8.29
C LEU A 74 -0.01 -14.17 -8.46
N ARG A 75 -1.26 -14.62 -8.57
CA ARG A 75 -1.59 -16.01 -8.87
C ARG A 75 -2.66 -16.09 -9.94
N SER A 76 -2.41 -16.96 -10.91
CA SER A 76 -3.44 -17.42 -11.85
C SER A 76 -4.07 -18.69 -11.29
N LEU A 77 -5.36 -18.65 -10.98
CA LEU A 77 -6.09 -19.82 -10.47
C LEU A 77 -6.31 -20.87 -11.57
N ALA A 78 -6.60 -20.42 -12.79
CA ALA A 78 -6.80 -21.29 -13.95
C ALA A 78 -5.52 -22.04 -14.34
N ARG A 79 -4.38 -21.33 -14.38
CA ARG A 79 -3.09 -21.93 -14.74
C ARG A 79 -2.35 -22.55 -13.56
N ARG A 80 -2.80 -22.30 -12.31
CA ARG A 80 -2.10 -22.66 -11.07
C ARG A 80 -0.64 -22.22 -11.07
N ALA A 81 -0.42 -20.98 -11.53
CA ALA A 81 0.89 -20.41 -11.72
C ALA A 81 1.03 -19.12 -10.91
N ASP A 82 2.14 -18.98 -10.21
CA ASP A 82 2.46 -17.79 -9.43
C ASP A 82 3.47 -16.91 -10.20
N LEU A 83 3.39 -15.60 -9.99
CA LEU A 83 4.31 -14.61 -10.54
C LEU A 83 4.50 -13.49 -9.52
N ARG A 84 5.76 -13.14 -9.26
CA ARG A 84 6.09 -11.99 -8.42
C ARG A 84 6.53 -10.83 -9.31
N VAL A 85 5.83 -9.73 -9.23
CA VAL A 85 6.19 -8.48 -9.92
C VAL A 85 6.89 -7.57 -8.93
N LYS A 86 8.01 -6.96 -9.34
CA LYS A 86 8.78 -6.05 -8.50
C LYS A 86 9.01 -4.71 -9.21
N VAL A 87 8.88 -3.63 -8.45
CA VAL A 87 9.25 -2.28 -8.88
C VAL A 87 10.35 -1.77 -7.97
N GLU A 88 11.44 -1.28 -8.56
CA GLU A 88 12.56 -0.70 -7.83
C GLU A 88 12.38 0.82 -7.73
N LEU A 89 12.47 1.34 -6.51
CA LEU A 89 12.37 2.76 -6.17
C LEU A 89 13.66 3.21 -5.49
N ASP A 90 14.03 4.47 -5.71
CA ASP A 90 15.13 5.11 -4.99
C ASP A 90 14.69 5.41 -3.54
N PRO A 91 15.30 4.81 -2.50
CA PRO A 91 14.93 5.04 -1.10
C PRO A 91 15.06 6.49 -0.64
N GLN A 92 15.89 7.30 -1.32
CA GLN A 92 16.13 8.72 -1.04
C GLN A 92 15.41 9.66 -2.02
N GLY A 93 14.78 9.10 -3.05
CA GLY A 93 14.11 9.84 -4.11
C GLY A 93 12.59 9.85 -3.97
N ASP A 94 11.93 9.93 -5.12
CA ASP A 94 10.47 9.90 -5.22
C ASP A 94 9.94 8.46 -5.06
N LEU A 95 9.27 8.20 -3.94
CA LEU A 95 8.69 6.92 -3.57
C LEU A 95 7.25 6.79 -4.07
N THR A 96 7.04 7.10 -5.34
CA THR A 96 5.72 7.12 -5.94
C THR A 96 5.55 6.03 -6.99
N VAL A 97 4.43 5.31 -6.93
CA VAL A 97 4.03 4.25 -7.87
C VAL A 97 2.55 4.38 -8.22
N ASN A 98 2.12 3.84 -9.35
CA ASN A 98 0.70 3.77 -9.69
C ASN A 98 -0.01 2.71 -8.84
N SER A 99 -1.19 3.05 -8.31
CA SER A 99 -2.07 2.12 -7.61
C SER A 99 -2.59 1.03 -8.54
N VAL A 100 -2.62 -0.21 -8.07
CA VAL A 100 -3.23 -1.36 -8.76
C VAL A 100 -4.65 -1.66 -8.25
N VAL A 101 -5.23 -0.80 -7.40
CA VAL A 101 -6.63 -0.90 -6.97
C VAL A 101 -7.64 -0.98 -8.13
N PRO A 102 -7.49 -0.24 -9.24
CA PRO A 102 -8.35 -0.40 -10.42
C PRO A 102 -8.26 -1.80 -11.06
N VAL A 103 -7.16 -2.52 -10.82
CA VAL A 103 -6.93 -3.87 -11.32
C VAL A 103 -7.47 -4.92 -10.34
N TRP A 104 -7.12 -4.83 -9.06
CA TRP A 104 -7.65 -5.67 -8.00
C TRP A 104 -8.09 -4.84 -6.81
N ARG A 105 -9.39 -4.88 -6.49
CA ARG A 105 -9.94 -4.15 -5.33
C ARG A 105 -9.30 -4.55 -4.00
N GLY A 106 -8.77 -5.77 -3.90
CA GLY A 106 -8.05 -6.23 -2.70
C GLY A 106 -6.74 -5.48 -2.43
N ALA A 107 -6.21 -4.72 -3.40
CA ALA A 107 -4.99 -3.93 -3.23
C ALA A 107 -5.18 -2.74 -2.28
N ASP A 108 -6.41 -2.28 -2.05
CA ASP A 108 -6.72 -1.08 -1.26
C ASP A 108 -6.04 -1.12 0.13
N TRP A 109 -6.26 -2.21 0.87
CA TRP A 109 -5.69 -2.36 2.21
C TRP A 109 -4.17 -2.55 2.19
N LEU A 110 -3.66 -3.28 1.20
CA LEU A 110 -2.24 -3.64 1.10
C LEU A 110 -1.38 -2.44 0.67
N GLU A 111 -1.89 -1.61 -0.23
CA GLU A 111 -1.24 -0.35 -0.63
C GLU A 111 -1.24 0.66 0.51
N ARG A 112 -2.32 0.72 1.31
CA ARG A 112 -2.37 1.53 2.54
C ARG A 112 -1.38 1.05 3.60
N GLU A 113 -1.23 -0.26 3.78
CA GLU A 113 -0.20 -0.82 4.67
C GLU A 113 1.20 -0.43 4.21
N ALA A 114 1.52 -0.58 2.92
CA ALA A 114 2.81 -0.21 2.36
C ALA A 114 3.08 1.31 2.49
N TYR A 115 2.05 2.15 2.33
CA TYR A 115 2.13 3.58 2.61
C TYR A 115 2.45 3.85 4.08
N ASP A 116 1.69 3.27 5.01
CA ASP A 116 1.84 3.53 6.45
C ASP A 116 3.19 3.04 7.01
N MET A 117 3.70 1.93 6.49
CA MET A 117 4.92 1.28 6.98
C MET A 117 6.21 1.73 6.29
N PHE A 118 6.16 2.10 5.00
CA PHE A 118 7.34 2.43 4.19
C PHE A 118 7.30 3.82 3.55
N GLY A 119 6.16 4.51 3.57
CA GLY A 119 5.99 5.85 3.00
C GLY A 119 5.87 5.88 1.48
N ILE A 120 5.45 4.77 0.87
CA ILE A 120 5.28 4.66 -0.58
C ILE A 120 3.93 5.26 -0.96
N THR A 121 3.93 6.24 -1.85
CA THR A 121 2.70 6.91 -2.31
C THR A 121 2.16 6.20 -3.54
N PHE A 122 0.90 5.76 -3.47
CA PHE A 122 0.20 5.10 -4.58
C PHE A 122 -0.70 6.10 -5.30
N GLN A 123 -0.30 6.52 -6.50
CA GLN A 123 -1.07 7.45 -7.35
C GLN A 123 -2.32 6.77 -7.89
N GLY A 124 -3.46 7.47 -7.78
CA GLY A 124 -4.77 6.95 -8.20
C GLY A 124 -5.47 6.05 -7.19
N HIS A 125 -4.92 5.89 -5.98
CA HIS A 125 -5.58 5.16 -4.90
C HIS A 125 -6.81 5.95 -4.38
N PRO A 126 -7.97 5.29 -4.14
CA PRO A 126 -9.20 5.97 -3.73
C PRO A 126 -9.13 6.60 -2.32
N ASP A 127 -8.54 5.91 -1.35
CA ASP A 127 -8.42 6.37 0.05
C ASP A 127 -7.04 6.01 0.64
N LEU A 128 -6.00 6.77 0.26
CA LEU A 128 -4.64 6.50 0.75
C LEU A 128 -4.40 7.19 2.10
N ARG A 129 -4.75 6.49 3.18
CA ARG A 129 -4.48 6.92 4.56
C ARG A 129 -3.85 5.80 5.39
N ARG A 130 -3.23 6.17 6.51
CA ARG A 130 -2.65 5.23 7.49
C ARG A 130 -3.71 4.23 7.98
N ILE A 131 -3.26 3.05 8.41
CA ILE A 131 -4.17 1.95 8.79
C ILE A 131 -3.69 1.13 9.99
N LEU A 132 -2.38 1.08 10.22
CA LEU A 132 -1.78 0.39 11.36
C LEU A 132 -1.36 1.38 12.45
N MET A 133 -0.75 2.50 12.06
CA MET A 133 -0.40 3.58 12.98
C MET A 133 -1.59 4.51 13.19
N TRP A 134 -1.62 5.16 14.35
CA TRP A 134 -2.62 6.18 14.62
C TRP A 134 -2.46 7.37 13.67
N GLU A 135 -3.55 8.10 13.44
CA GLU A 135 -3.64 9.11 12.37
C GLU A 135 -2.63 10.24 12.53
N THR A 136 -2.40 10.68 13.76
CA THR A 136 -1.45 11.74 14.11
C THR A 136 -0.01 11.24 14.28
N TYR A 137 0.32 10.04 13.76
CA TYR A 137 1.66 9.48 13.86
C TYR A 137 2.68 10.31 13.07
N THR A 138 3.52 11.05 13.79
CA THR A 138 4.51 11.96 13.21
C THR A 138 5.94 11.40 13.19
N GLU A 139 6.19 10.23 13.78
CA GLU A 139 7.56 9.70 13.92
C GLU A 139 8.17 9.21 12.59
N GLY A 140 7.33 8.94 11.59
CA GLY A 140 7.73 8.52 10.25
C GLY A 140 7.07 7.20 9.83
N PHE A 141 7.91 6.27 9.35
CA PHE A 141 7.51 5.00 8.73
C PHE A 141 8.22 3.83 9.42
N PRO A 142 7.53 3.03 10.26
CA PRO A 142 8.17 2.10 11.19
C PRO A 142 9.04 1.00 10.57
N LEU A 143 8.73 0.51 9.36
CA LEU A 143 9.46 -0.60 8.73
C LEU A 143 10.67 -0.14 7.92
N ARG A 144 10.90 1.18 7.83
CA ARG A 144 12.11 1.73 7.23
C ARG A 144 13.35 1.38 8.05
N LYS A 145 14.47 1.11 7.37
CA LYS A 145 15.70 0.62 8.02
C LYS A 145 16.46 1.68 8.80
N ASP A 146 16.17 2.96 8.56
CA ASP A 146 16.67 4.09 9.35
C ASP A 146 15.81 4.37 10.60
N PHE A 147 14.63 3.75 10.71
CA PHE A 147 13.71 3.96 11.83
C PHE A 147 14.19 3.22 13.10
N PRO A 148 14.23 3.89 14.26
CA PRO A 148 14.65 3.27 15.51
C PRO A 148 13.61 2.28 16.03
N LEU A 149 14.05 1.11 16.51
CA LEU A 149 13.16 0.03 16.97
C LEU A 149 12.13 0.45 18.04
N ARG A 150 12.47 1.41 18.90
CA ARG A 150 11.59 1.89 19.98
C ARG A 150 10.73 3.10 19.59
N GLY A 151 10.86 3.58 18.35
CA GLY A 151 10.39 4.92 17.99
C GLY A 151 11.39 6.00 18.38
N ARG A 152 11.10 7.21 17.91
CA ARG A 152 11.82 8.45 18.19
C ARG A 152 11.31 9.11 19.47
N PHE A 153 10.05 8.89 19.84
CA PHE A 153 9.46 9.45 21.06
C PHE A 153 9.60 8.54 22.28
N SER A 154 9.45 9.15 23.46
CA SER A 154 9.32 8.39 24.69
C SER A 154 7.97 7.67 24.73
N ARG A 155 7.87 6.56 25.48
CA ARG A 155 6.60 5.85 25.68
C ARG A 155 5.49 6.75 26.22
N ALA A 156 5.83 7.69 27.12
CA ALA A 156 4.86 8.63 27.68
C ALA A 156 4.34 9.64 26.65
N GLU A 157 5.14 9.96 25.64
CA GLU A 157 4.77 10.86 24.55
C GLU A 157 3.95 10.14 23.47
N GLN A 158 4.33 8.91 23.11
CA GLN A 158 3.53 8.04 22.25
C GLN A 158 2.12 7.84 22.81
N VAL A 159 2.00 7.55 24.11
CA VAL A 159 0.70 7.40 24.78
C VAL A 159 -0.10 8.71 24.74
N ARG A 160 0.54 9.86 24.98
CA ARG A 160 -0.14 11.16 24.90
C ARG A 160 -0.67 11.45 23.48
N GLN A 161 0.12 11.17 22.45
CA GLN A 161 -0.30 11.35 21.06
C GLN A 161 -1.42 10.41 20.67
N ALA A 162 -1.32 9.12 21.05
CA ALA A 162 -2.37 8.15 20.79
C ALA A 162 -3.69 8.50 21.50
N LEU A 163 -3.63 9.03 22.73
CA LEU A 163 -4.81 9.51 23.46
C LEU A 163 -5.36 10.84 22.93
N ALA A 164 -4.55 11.63 22.24
CA ALA A 164 -4.95 12.85 21.55
C ALA A 164 -5.45 12.59 20.12
N ALA A 165 -5.57 11.32 19.70
CA ALA A 165 -6.17 10.98 18.42
C ALA A 165 -7.66 11.36 18.43
N HIS A 166 -8.12 11.90 17.31
CA HIS A 166 -9.49 12.36 17.09
C HIS A 166 -10.10 11.58 15.93
N PRO A 167 -10.60 10.34 16.16
CA PRO A 167 -11.15 9.48 15.10
C PRO A 167 -12.21 10.18 14.23
N GLU A 168 -12.95 11.11 14.81
CA GLU A 168 -13.94 11.96 14.14
C GLU A 168 -13.39 12.84 13.01
N ALA A 169 -12.09 13.17 13.02
CA ALA A 169 -11.46 13.96 11.95
C ALA A 169 -11.24 13.17 10.68
N HIS A 170 -11.29 11.83 10.75
CA HIS A 170 -10.81 10.98 9.67
C HIS A 170 -11.81 9.92 9.20
N TYR A 171 -12.80 9.56 10.01
CA TYR A 171 -13.85 8.61 9.61
C TYR A 171 -15.21 9.28 9.38
N SER A 172 -15.93 8.82 8.36
CA SER A 172 -17.32 9.19 8.12
C SER A 172 -18.28 8.41 9.03
N MET A 173 -19.55 8.83 9.06
CA MET A 173 -20.59 8.11 9.79
C MET A 173 -20.74 6.66 9.41
N GLU A 174 -20.68 6.37 8.11
CA GLU A 174 -20.90 5.03 7.61
C GLU A 174 -19.78 4.09 8.09
N GLU A 175 -18.57 4.61 8.23
CA GLU A 175 -17.40 3.87 8.74
C GLU A 175 -17.41 3.71 10.26
N LEU A 176 -17.86 4.73 11.00
CA LEU A 176 -18.02 4.69 12.46
C LEU A 176 -19.27 3.88 12.89
N SER A 177 -20.19 3.60 11.97
CA SER A 177 -21.42 2.85 12.24
C SER A 177 -21.23 1.35 12.47
N ILE A 178 -19.99 0.85 12.39
CA ILE A 178 -19.63 -0.49 12.83
C ILE A 178 -19.66 -0.55 14.37
N ALA A 179 -20.90 -0.62 14.88
CA ALA A 179 -21.43 -1.05 16.18
C ALA A 179 -20.74 -0.58 17.49
N GLU A 180 -21.59 -0.11 18.42
CA GLU A 180 -21.33 0.19 19.85
C GLU A 180 -20.77 1.58 20.17
N ALA A 181 -19.78 2.10 19.44
CA ALA A 181 -19.17 3.39 19.78
C ALA A 181 -20.08 4.61 19.52
N TYR A 182 -21.03 4.52 18.58
CA TYR A 182 -21.89 5.64 18.21
C TYR A 182 -22.70 6.19 19.37
N GLU A 183 -23.23 5.32 20.25
CA GLU A 183 -24.09 5.78 21.35
C GLU A 183 -23.33 6.50 22.47
N GLU A 184 -22.03 6.26 22.58
CA GLU A 184 -21.15 6.89 23.57
C GLU A 184 -20.63 8.26 23.11
N LEU A 185 -20.92 8.66 21.86
CA LEU A 185 -20.44 9.91 21.31
C LEU A 185 -21.18 11.14 21.88
N PRO A 186 -20.47 12.27 22.05
CA PRO A 186 -21.08 13.57 22.34
C PRO A 186 -22.22 13.95 21.37
N ALA A 187 -23.21 14.70 21.85
CA ALA A 187 -24.42 14.99 21.07
C ALA A 187 -24.16 15.86 19.83
N ASP A 188 -23.25 16.81 19.94
CA ASP A 188 -22.76 17.63 18.82
C ASP A 188 -22.01 16.77 17.78
N MET A 189 -21.29 15.75 18.24
CA MET A 189 -20.59 14.79 17.38
C MET A 189 -21.57 13.91 16.61
N LYS A 190 -22.58 13.34 17.28
CA LYS A 190 -23.66 12.57 16.63
C LYS A 190 -24.34 13.35 15.50
N GLU A 191 -24.59 14.64 15.71
CA GLU A 191 -25.32 15.49 14.77
C GLU A 191 -24.52 15.90 13.53
N ARG A 192 -23.21 16.07 13.66
CA ARG A 192 -22.31 16.34 12.51
C ARG A 192 -22.12 15.10 11.67
N LEU A 193 -21.86 13.99 12.35
CA LEU A 193 -21.72 12.68 11.77
C LEU A 193 -22.96 12.34 10.93
N ARG A 194 -24.18 12.48 11.47
CA ARG A 194 -25.44 12.26 10.70
C ARG A 194 -25.56 13.02 9.38
N ARG A 195 -24.83 14.13 9.24
CA ARG A 195 -24.81 14.96 8.02
C ARG A 195 -23.71 14.56 7.02
N GLY A 196 -22.90 13.56 7.34
CA GLY A 196 -21.75 13.13 6.54
C GLY A 196 -20.57 14.09 6.61
N GLU A 197 -20.50 14.95 7.63
CA GLU A 197 -19.46 15.96 7.79
C GLU A 197 -18.29 15.42 8.64
N HIS A 198 -17.04 15.67 8.23
CA HIS A 198 -15.84 15.29 8.97
C HIS A 198 -15.50 16.25 10.14
N GLY A 199 -14.72 15.74 11.11
CA GLY A 199 -14.02 16.46 12.17
C GLY A 199 -13.09 17.58 11.65
N LYS A 200 -12.73 18.54 12.51
CA LYS A 200 -11.61 19.45 12.26
C LYS A 200 -10.44 19.04 13.16
N LEU A 201 -9.23 19.04 12.62
CA LEU A 201 -8.02 18.81 13.42
C LEU A 201 -7.75 19.98 14.37
N PRO A 202 -7.30 19.73 15.61
CA PRO A 202 -7.02 20.79 16.60
C PRO A 202 -6.02 21.86 16.11
N ASP A 203 -5.12 21.51 15.19
CA ASP A 203 -4.03 22.39 14.72
C ASP A 203 -4.28 22.98 13.30
N SER A 204 -5.54 23.19 12.92
CA SER A 204 -5.92 23.74 11.60
C SER A 204 -6.28 25.24 11.58
N GLU A 205 -5.74 26.02 12.53
CA GLU A 205 -5.73 27.50 12.52
C GLU A 205 -4.35 28.07 12.20
#